data_AF-A0A374JPA5-F1
#
_entry.id   AF-A0A374JPA5-F1
#
_cell.length_a   1.000
_cell.length_b   1.000
_cell.length_c   1.000
_cell.angle_alpha   90.00
_cell.angle_beta   90.00
_cell.angle_gamma   90.00
#
_symmetry.space_group_name_H-M   'P 1'
#
loop_
_entity.id
_entity.type
_entity.pdbx_description
1 polymer ?
#
loop_
_entity_poly.entity_id
_entity_poly.type
_entity_poly.pdbx_seq_one_letter_code
_entity_poly.pdbx_strand_id
1 'polypeptide(L)'
;MDVKDIGKKIENVELVEAMHAVRENENKDTLKQLFESVVHAVFIVPAKFDQEPKPDENGKVTFQDGVKINFSLLTNEQGDKVLPCFTDYESMASSQFNDGFQRIILPYKQLEDLVFNSNGNISGIAMNPFTENCFISGEFIRQYRERSRTGLVQSKIKPGATVKLRTPKYQPIQMLDAAREYLADKENVDRAYIQMMEEQGQEDKYLVALEVNGDEKPVFAGLIPLMKPHSFGIEVALVRADNMLGKKVTEVTEPFYVRAGLEN
;
A
#
# COMPACT_ATOMS: atom_id res chain seq x y z
N MET A 1 -25.00 3.03 9.94
CA MET A 1 -24.24 3.06 11.20
C MET A 1 -25.21 3.37 12.32
N ASP A 2 -25.31 2.48 13.30
CA ASP A 2 -26.18 2.63 14.47
C ASP A 2 -25.67 3.72 15.43
N VAL A 3 -26.62 4.38 16.10
CA VAL A 3 -26.47 5.58 16.94
C VAL A 3 -25.83 5.28 18.30
N LYS A 4 -24.97 4.25 18.40
CA LYS A 4 -24.45 3.75 19.69
C LYS A 4 -23.02 4.16 20.03
N ASP A 5 -22.31 4.87 19.15
CA ASP A 5 -20.90 5.24 19.38
C ASP A 5 -20.67 6.74 19.66
N ILE A 6 -21.73 7.51 19.97
CA ILE A 6 -21.57 8.87 20.48
C ILE A 6 -21.10 8.77 21.94
N GLY A 7 -19.78 8.76 22.16
CA GLY A 7 -19.19 8.85 23.50
C GLY A 7 -18.09 7.84 23.86
N LYS A 8 -17.64 6.97 22.95
CA LYS A 8 -16.40 6.20 23.20
C LYS A 8 -15.21 7.15 23.08
N LYS A 9 -14.41 7.25 24.15
CA LYS A 9 -13.11 7.93 24.14
C LYS A 9 -12.25 7.24 23.06
N ILE A 10 -11.84 7.99 22.03
CA ILE A 10 -10.91 7.49 21.02
C ILE A 10 -9.51 7.63 21.61
N GLU A 11 -8.85 6.50 21.82
CA GLU A 11 -7.47 6.43 22.32
C GLU A 11 -6.78 5.28 21.60
N ASN A 12 -5.98 5.57 20.58
CA ASN A 12 -5.20 4.55 19.87
C ASN A 12 -3.89 4.26 20.63
N VAL A 13 -3.99 3.73 21.85
CA VAL A 13 -2.85 3.52 22.76
C VAL A 13 -1.74 2.69 22.09
N GLU A 14 -2.09 1.55 21.49
CA GLU A 14 -1.13 0.68 20.78
C GLU A 14 -0.42 1.40 19.63
N LEU A 15 -1.14 2.26 18.90
CA LEU A 15 -0.56 3.04 17.81
C LEU A 15 0.42 4.09 18.35
N VAL A 16 0.07 4.78 19.43
CA VAL A 16 0.95 5.78 20.06
C VAL A 16 2.23 5.11 20.57
N GLU A 17 2.12 3.96 21.23
CA GLU A 17 3.27 3.16 21.65
C GLU A 17 4.14 2.75 20.45
N ALA A 18 3.53 2.30 19.35
CA ALA A 18 4.27 1.94 18.14
C ALA A 18 4.95 3.15 17.46
N MET A 19 4.33 4.34 17.52
CA MET A 19 4.93 5.59 17.05
C MET A 19 6.18 5.96 17.88
N HIS A 20 6.12 5.78 19.20
CA HIS A 20 7.28 5.97 20.07
C HIS A 20 8.38 4.94 19.78
N ALA A 21 8.03 3.66 19.63
CA ALA A 21 8.99 2.59 19.35
C ALA A 21 9.76 2.82 18.03
N VAL A 22 9.09 3.27 16.97
CA VAL A 22 9.74 3.64 15.70
C VAL A 22 10.66 4.84 15.88
N ARG A 23 10.25 5.85 16.66
CA ARG A 23 11.05 7.04 16.92
C ARG A 23 12.32 6.74 17.74
N GLU A 24 12.24 5.80 18.67
CA GLU A 24 13.37 5.39 19.51
C GLU A 24 14.34 4.46 18.76
N ASN A 25 13.80 3.51 17.98
CA ASN A 25 14.59 2.51 17.27
C ASN A 25 13.89 2.08 15.97
N GLU A 26 14.11 2.84 14.90
CA GLU A 26 13.57 2.51 13.58
C GLU A 26 14.24 1.24 13.00
N ASN A 27 13.45 0.17 12.88
CA ASN A 27 13.87 -1.09 12.27
C ASN A 27 12.67 -1.82 11.65
N LYS A 28 12.91 -2.99 11.05
CA LYS A 28 11.85 -3.75 10.35
C LYS A 28 10.70 -4.14 11.28
N ASP A 29 10.97 -4.50 12.53
CA ASP A 29 9.97 -4.97 13.47
C ASP A 29 9.14 -3.80 14.03
N THR A 30 9.79 -2.68 14.39
CA THR A 30 9.08 -1.49 14.88
C THR A 30 8.20 -0.87 13.79
N LEU A 31 8.70 -0.82 12.54
CA LEU A 31 7.89 -0.38 11.40
C LEU A 31 6.71 -1.32 11.15
N LYS A 32 6.92 -2.65 11.22
CA LYS A 32 5.83 -3.62 11.06
C LYS A 32 4.74 -3.41 12.12
N GLN A 33 5.13 -3.27 13.39
CA GLN A 33 4.20 -3.05 14.50
C GLN A 33 3.43 -1.71 14.34
N LEU A 34 4.11 -0.65 13.90
CA LEU A 34 3.46 0.62 13.57
C LEU A 34 2.36 0.41 12.53
N PHE A 35 2.67 -0.25 11.42
CA PHE A 35 1.68 -0.44 10.36
C PHE A 35 0.52 -1.36 10.76
N GLU A 36 0.78 -2.44 11.50
CA GLU A 36 -0.27 -3.29 12.07
C GLU A 36 -1.21 -2.48 12.98
N SER A 37 -0.65 -1.58 13.80
CA SER A 37 -1.45 -0.71 14.67
C SER A 37 -2.26 0.32 13.87
N VAL A 38 -1.66 0.90 12.81
CA VAL A 38 -2.33 1.90 11.95
C VAL A 38 -3.56 1.31 11.26
N VAL A 39 -3.49 0.09 10.71
CA VAL A 39 -4.61 -0.48 9.94
C VAL A 39 -5.83 -0.80 10.81
N HIS A 40 -5.64 -0.97 12.11
CA HIS A 40 -6.69 -1.20 13.10
C HIS A 40 -7.16 0.08 13.82
N ALA A 41 -6.46 1.20 13.62
CA ALA A 41 -6.73 2.45 14.30
C ALA A 41 -7.98 3.20 13.76
N VAL A 42 -8.56 4.00 14.65
CA VAL A 42 -9.65 4.92 14.36
C VAL A 42 -9.19 6.33 14.71
N PHE A 43 -9.20 7.23 13.73
CA PHE A 43 -8.65 8.57 13.87
C PHE A 43 -9.74 9.63 13.98
N ILE A 44 -9.37 10.75 14.59
CA ILE A 44 -10.14 11.99 14.54
C ILE A 44 -9.54 12.88 13.45
N VAL A 45 -10.39 13.36 12.53
CA VAL A 45 -9.99 14.20 11.40
C VAL A 45 -10.76 15.52 11.47
N PRO A 46 -10.07 16.68 11.37
CA PRO A 46 -10.72 17.97 11.38
C PRO A 46 -11.44 18.23 10.05
N ALA A 47 -12.69 18.65 10.12
CA ALA A 47 -13.48 19.02 8.95
C ALA A 47 -14.30 20.30 9.19
N LYS A 48 -14.76 20.89 8.10
CA LYS A 48 -15.81 21.92 8.10
C LYS A 48 -17.01 21.39 7.33
N PHE A 49 -18.20 21.76 7.76
CA PHE A 49 -19.42 21.49 7.02
C PHE A 49 -19.84 22.75 6.27
N ASP A 50 -20.29 22.58 5.03
CA ASP A 50 -20.85 23.69 4.25
C ASP A 50 -22.20 24.19 4.80
N GLN A 51 -22.86 23.36 5.63
CA GLN A 51 -24.07 23.73 6.37
C GLN A 51 -23.98 23.16 7.79
N GLU A 52 -24.31 23.96 8.79
CA GLU A 52 -24.37 23.49 10.17
C GLU A 52 -25.44 22.40 10.32
N PRO A 53 -25.12 21.24 10.92
CA PRO A 53 -26.10 20.19 11.14
C PRO A 53 -27.22 20.71 12.04
N LYS A 54 -28.46 20.67 11.55
CA LYS A 54 -29.62 21.04 12.38
C LYS A 54 -30.03 19.81 13.21
N PRO A 55 -30.13 19.92 14.54
CA PRO A 55 -30.68 18.84 15.35
C PRO A 55 -32.16 18.60 14.99
N ASP A 56 -32.56 17.32 14.90
CA ASP A 56 -33.96 16.96 14.77
C ASP A 56 -34.73 17.17 16.09
N GLU A 57 -36.05 16.97 16.08
CA GLU A 57 -36.92 17.16 17.25
C GLU A 57 -36.56 16.27 18.46
N ASN A 58 -35.72 15.24 18.27
CA ASN A 58 -35.23 14.35 19.32
C ASN A 58 -33.78 14.67 19.75
N GLY A 59 -33.21 15.80 19.33
CA GLY A 59 -31.84 16.19 19.62
C GLY A 59 -30.79 15.33 18.89
N LYS A 60 -31.23 14.50 17.94
CA LYS A 60 -30.33 13.70 17.11
C LYS A 60 -29.91 14.54 15.91
N VAL A 61 -28.62 14.71 15.77
CA VAL A 61 -28.04 15.40 14.61
C VAL A 61 -28.06 14.42 13.43
N THR A 62 -29.13 14.47 12.64
CA THR A 62 -29.16 13.84 11.32
C THR A 62 -28.59 14.80 10.28
N PHE A 63 -27.50 14.41 9.61
CA PHE A 63 -27.04 15.09 8.41
C PHE A 63 -28.19 15.06 7.39
N GLN A 64 -28.68 16.24 6.96
CA GLN A 64 -29.63 16.32 5.86
C GLN A 64 -28.94 15.81 4.59
N ASP A 65 -29.67 15.12 3.71
CA ASP A 65 -29.15 14.65 2.43
C ASP A 65 -28.49 15.82 1.67
N GLY A 66 -27.18 15.70 1.39
CA GLY A 66 -26.42 16.70 0.63
C GLY A 66 -25.42 17.57 1.40
N VAL A 67 -25.23 17.40 2.72
CA VAL A 67 -24.14 18.08 3.45
C VAL A 67 -22.78 17.61 2.95
N LYS A 68 -22.00 18.52 2.36
CA LYS A 68 -20.61 18.28 1.96
C LYS A 68 -19.68 18.44 3.16
N ILE A 69 -18.89 17.40 3.42
CA ILE A 69 -17.83 17.41 4.44
C ILE A 69 -16.54 17.83 3.76
N ASN A 70 -15.97 18.95 4.19
CA ASN A 70 -14.70 19.46 3.70
C ASN A 70 -13.61 19.19 4.74
N PHE A 71 -12.81 18.14 4.50
CA PHE A 71 -11.65 17.82 5.34
C PHE A 71 -10.61 18.92 5.28
N SER A 72 -10.07 19.29 6.44
CA SER A 72 -9.08 20.35 6.56
C SER A 72 -7.68 19.76 6.45
N LEU A 73 -6.96 20.14 5.39
CA LEU A 73 -5.61 19.65 5.12
C LEU A 73 -4.54 20.59 5.72
N LEU A 74 -3.40 20.02 6.10
CA LEU A 74 -2.20 20.79 6.41
C LEU A 74 -1.32 20.92 5.17
N THR A 75 -0.44 21.90 5.16
CA THR A 75 0.65 22.01 4.18
C THR A 75 1.96 21.77 4.91
N ASN A 76 2.76 20.80 4.47
CA ASN A 76 4.07 20.53 5.07
C ASN A 76 5.13 21.55 4.59
N GLU A 77 6.36 21.44 5.10
CA GLU A 77 7.47 22.33 4.71
C GLU A 77 7.83 22.29 3.23
N GLN A 78 7.47 21.21 2.53
CA GLN A 78 7.73 21.02 1.10
C GLN A 78 6.61 21.60 0.22
N GLY A 79 5.56 22.16 0.82
CA GLY A 79 4.38 22.68 0.12
C GLY A 79 3.34 21.61 -0.21
N ASP A 80 3.52 20.37 0.26
CA ASP A 80 2.59 19.28 0.03
C ASP A 80 1.40 19.32 0.98
N LYS A 81 0.22 19.00 0.45
CA LYS A 81 -0.98 18.86 1.26
C LYS A 81 -1.04 17.49 1.92
N VAL A 82 -1.24 17.46 3.23
CA VAL A 82 -1.33 16.23 4.03
C VAL A 82 -2.61 16.20 4.85
N LEU A 83 -3.16 15.01 5.08
CA LEU A 83 -4.36 14.81 5.88
C LEU A 83 -3.98 14.67 7.37
N PRO A 84 -4.30 15.65 8.24
CA PRO A 84 -4.06 15.53 9.67
C PRO A 84 -5.01 14.50 10.29
N CYS A 85 -4.47 13.56 11.04
CA CYS A 85 -5.21 12.51 11.73
C CYS A 85 -4.75 12.44 13.19
N PHE A 86 -5.69 12.49 14.13
CA PHE A 86 -5.38 12.51 15.56
C PHE A 86 -5.74 11.17 16.20
N THR A 87 -4.88 10.67 17.07
CA THR A 87 -5.06 9.39 17.77
C THR A 87 -6.02 9.49 18.95
N ASP A 88 -6.28 10.70 19.43
CA ASP A 88 -7.13 10.99 20.57
C ASP A 88 -7.59 12.47 20.55
N TYR A 89 -8.51 12.80 21.46
CA TYR A 89 -9.10 14.14 21.55
C TYR A 89 -8.13 15.21 22.04
N GLU A 90 -7.18 14.85 22.91
CA GLU A 90 -6.25 15.80 23.53
C GLU A 90 -5.25 16.28 22.47
N SER A 91 -4.71 15.35 21.67
CA SER A 91 -3.83 15.63 20.53
C SER A 91 -4.47 16.57 19.49
N MET A 92 -5.78 16.48 19.27
CA MET A 92 -6.50 17.43 18.43
C MET A 92 -6.74 18.77 19.13
N ALA A 93 -7.12 18.76 20.41
CA ALA A 93 -7.38 19.98 21.18
C ALA A 93 -6.10 20.82 21.41
N SER A 94 -4.93 20.20 21.46
CA SER A 94 -3.63 20.89 21.53
C SER A 94 -3.15 21.43 20.18
N SER A 95 -3.92 21.23 19.10
CA SER A 95 -3.57 21.67 17.75
C SER A 95 -4.30 22.96 17.35
N GLN A 96 -3.95 23.49 16.18
CA GLN A 96 -4.67 24.59 15.55
C GLN A 96 -6.14 24.27 15.18
N PHE A 97 -6.57 23.01 15.32
CA PHE A 97 -7.93 22.56 15.00
C PHE A 97 -8.87 22.49 16.21
N ASN A 98 -8.46 23.03 17.37
CA ASN A 98 -9.29 23.08 18.58
C ASN A 98 -10.61 23.83 18.38
N ASP A 99 -10.55 24.97 17.68
CA ASP A 99 -11.69 25.88 17.53
C ASP A 99 -12.11 26.03 16.07
N GLY A 100 -13.43 26.01 15.82
CA GLY A 100 -14.00 26.23 14.49
C GLY A 100 -13.89 25.04 13.52
N PHE A 101 -13.56 23.85 14.03
CA PHE A 101 -13.55 22.59 13.27
C PHE A 101 -14.43 21.53 13.92
N GLN A 102 -14.97 20.67 13.08
CA GLN A 102 -15.77 19.51 13.46
C GLN A 102 -14.88 18.28 13.52
N ARG A 103 -15.16 17.39 14.47
CA ARG A 103 -14.42 16.15 14.70
C ARG A 103 -15.10 15.01 13.95
N ILE A 104 -14.46 14.53 12.89
CA ILE A 104 -14.95 13.35 12.15
C ILE A 104 -14.13 12.15 12.57
N ILE A 105 -14.80 11.09 13.03
CA ILE A 105 -14.16 9.85 13.45
C ILE A 105 -14.15 8.89 12.26
N LEU A 106 -12.96 8.50 11.80
CA LEU A 106 -12.78 7.64 10.62
C LEU A 106 -11.82 6.49 10.92
N PRO A 107 -12.17 5.24 10.57
CA PRO A 107 -11.20 4.14 10.59
C PRO A 107 -10.17 4.34 9.48
N TYR A 108 -8.97 3.77 9.65
CA TYR A 108 -7.89 3.85 8.66
C TYR A 108 -8.33 3.55 7.23
N LYS A 109 -9.21 2.55 7.04
CA LYS A 109 -9.70 2.17 5.71
C LYS A 109 -10.35 3.33 4.95
N GLN A 110 -11.09 4.20 5.62
CA GLN A 110 -11.72 5.37 4.99
C GLN A 110 -10.67 6.46 4.70
N LEU A 111 -9.65 6.60 5.53
CA LEU A 111 -8.53 7.51 5.28
C LEU A 111 -7.70 7.06 4.06
N GLU A 112 -7.42 5.76 3.97
CA GLU A 112 -6.78 5.14 2.80
C GLU A 112 -7.55 5.49 1.52
N ASP A 113 -8.88 5.35 1.54
CA ASP A 113 -9.73 5.71 0.40
C ASP A 113 -9.68 7.20 0.05
N LEU A 114 -9.67 8.10 1.04
CA LEU A 114 -9.53 9.54 0.82
C LEU A 114 -8.19 9.89 0.15
N VAL A 115 -7.09 9.36 0.67
CA VAL A 115 -5.75 9.59 0.10
C VAL A 115 -5.64 8.99 -1.30
N PHE A 116 -6.17 7.78 -1.50
CA PHE A 116 -6.14 7.11 -2.80
C PHE A 116 -6.94 7.89 -3.86
N ASN A 117 -8.18 8.25 -3.54
CA ASN A 117 -9.10 8.94 -4.46
C ASN A 117 -8.74 10.42 -4.70
N SER A 118 -7.79 10.97 -3.92
CA SER A 118 -7.30 12.34 -4.13
C SER A 118 -6.49 12.52 -5.42
N ASN A 119 -6.13 11.43 -6.12
CA ASN A 119 -5.28 11.44 -7.32
C ASN A 119 -3.96 12.22 -7.14
N GLY A 120 -3.37 12.17 -5.94
CA GLY A 120 -2.10 12.82 -5.63
C GLY A 120 -2.24 14.21 -5.01
N ASN A 121 -3.46 14.74 -4.87
CA ASN A 121 -3.71 16.01 -4.17
C ASN A 121 -3.49 15.93 -2.65
N ILE A 122 -3.50 14.71 -2.08
CA ILE A 122 -3.13 14.45 -0.70
C ILE A 122 -1.87 13.57 -0.72
N SER A 123 -0.76 14.12 -0.24
CA SER A 123 0.56 13.50 -0.27
C SER A 123 0.76 12.47 0.84
N GLY A 124 -0.15 12.39 1.82
CA GLY A 124 -0.13 11.36 2.87
C GLY A 124 -0.98 11.71 4.08
N ILE A 125 -0.82 10.91 5.13
CA ILE A 125 -1.45 11.09 6.44
C ILE A 125 -0.39 11.57 7.42
N ALA A 126 -0.67 12.67 8.13
CA ALA A 126 0.14 13.14 9.25
C ALA A 126 -0.59 12.79 10.55
N MET A 127 -0.07 11.80 11.28
CA MET A 127 -0.59 11.35 12.57
C MET A 127 -0.03 12.22 13.68
N ASN A 128 -0.90 12.84 14.47
CA ASN A 128 -0.55 13.73 15.57
C ASN A 128 0.51 14.78 15.17
N PRO A 129 0.25 15.62 14.14
CA PRO A 129 1.26 16.48 13.52
C PRO A 129 1.91 17.51 14.46
N PHE A 130 1.31 17.76 15.62
CA PHE A 130 1.78 18.74 16.60
C PHE A 130 2.34 18.13 17.89
N THR A 131 2.34 16.79 18.00
CA THR A 131 2.88 16.04 19.16
C THR A 131 3.87 14.97 18.68
N GLU A 132 3.43 13.73 18.48
CA GLU A 132 4.30 12.61 18.08
C GLU A 132 4.81 12.77 16.64
N ASN A 133 4.05 13.45 15.77
CA ASN A 133 4.36 13.78 14.38
C ASN A 133 4.90 12.59 13.57
N CYS A 134 4.05 11.60 13.33
CA CYS A 134 4.37 10.46 12.47
C CYS A 134 3.70 10.62 11.10
N PHE A 135 4.46 10.53 10.02
CA PHE A 135 3.94 10.70 8.67
C PHE A 135 3.96 9.40 7.88
N ILE A 136 2.84 9.08 7.22
CA ILE A 136 2.74 7.97 6.28
C ILE A 136 2.44 8.54 4.89
N SER A 137 3.37 8.32 3.95
CA SER A 137 3.23 8.85 2.60
C SER A 137 2.09 8.19 1.82
N GLY A 138 1.48 8.94 0.92
CA GLY A 138 0.45 8.43 0.01
C GLY A 138 1.00 7.38 -0.96
N GLU A 139 2.29 7.43 -1.32
CA GLU A 139 2.94 6.36 -2.09
C GLU A 139 2.96 5.06 -1.28
N PHE A 140 3.35 5.13 -0.01
CA PHE A 140 3.37 3.95 0.87
C PHE A 140 1.96 3.36 1.03
N ILE A 141 0.94 4.19 1.26
CA ILE A 141 -0.46 3.77 1.37
C ILE A 141 -0.92 3.07 0.08
N ARG A 142 -0.62 3.63 -1.10
CA ARG A 142 -0.95 3.02 -2.40
C ARG A 142 -0.26 1.66 -2.58
N GLN A 143 1.04 1.60 -2.31
CA GLN A 143 1.80 0.35 -2.40
C GLN A 143 1.25 -0.70 -1.44
N TYR A 144 0.91 -0.33 -0.20
CA TYR A 144 0.34 -1.26 0.77
C TYR A 144 -1.06 -1.76 0.38
N ARG A 145 -1.91 -0.87 -0.15
CA ARG A 145 -3.22 -1.25 -0.68
C ARG A 145 -3.10 -2.24 -1.84
N GLU A 146 -2.16 -2.00 -2.75
CA GLU A 146 -1.85 -2.92 -3.84
C GLU A 146 -1.32 -4.25 -3.29
N ARG A 147 -0.35 -4.25 -2.37
CA ARG A 147 0.17 -5.46 -1.70
C ARG A 147 -0.95 -6.29 -1.05
N SER A 148 -1.89 -5.63 -0.38
CA SER A 148 -3.00 -6.28 0.33
C SER A 148 -4.05 -6.86 -0.64
N ARG A 149 -4.17 -6.29 -1.84
CA ARG A 149 -5.12 -6.74 -2.88
C ARG A 149 -4.54 -7.77 -3.83
N THR A 150 -3.25 -7.68 -4.17
CA THR A 150 -2.63 -8.45 -5.25
C THR A 150 -1.41 -9.26 -4.79
N GLY A 151 -0.88 -8.99 -3.61
CA GLY A 151 0.41 -9.52 -3.17
C GLY A 151 1.62 -8.92 -3.90
N LEU A 152 1.44 -7.90 -4.76
CA LEU A 152 2.52 -7.30 -5.54
C LEU A 152 3.39 -6.35 -4.69
N VAL A 153 4.69 -6.62 -4.63
CA VAL A 153 5.70 -5.65 -4.19
C VAL A 153 6.36 -5.07 -5.43
N GLN A 154 6.10 -3.81 -5.75
CA GLN A 154 7.00 -3.05 -6.63
C GLN A 154 8.30 -2.79 -5.86
N SER A 155 9.21 -3.76 -5.87
CA SER A 155 10.55 -3.55 -5.34
C SER A 155 11.31 -2.71 -6.34
N LYS A 156 11.36 -1.38 -6.12
CA LYS A 156 12.34 -0.53 -6.79
C LYS A 156 13.71 -0.97 -6.26
N ILE A 157 14.42 -1.79 -7.04
CA ILE A 157 15.82 -2.13 -6.77
C ILE A 157 16.57 -0.80 -6.59
N LYS A 158 17.26 -0.65 -5.47
CA LYS A 158 17.94 0.60 -5.15
C LYS A 158 18.99 0.90 -6.23
N PRO A 159 19.11 2.16 -6.70
CA PRO A 159 20.19 2.54 -7.60
C PRO A 159 21.55 2.15 -7.01
N GLY A 160 22.35 1.36 -7.74
CA GLY A 160 23.65 0.85 -7.29
C GLY A 160 23.63 -0.51 -6.57
N ALA A 161 22.46 -1.12 -6.35
CA ALA A 161 22.39 -2.48 -5.81
C ALA A 161 23.05 -3.49 -6.77
N THR A 162 23.93 -4.34 -6.22
CA THR A 162 24.54 -5.43 -6.99
C THR A 162 23.61 -6.63 -6.96
N VAL A 163 23.04 -6.95 -8.12
CA VAL A 163 22.15 -8.10 -8.31
C VAL A 163 22.88 -9.18 -9.09
N LYS A 164 22.84 -10.42 -8.60
CA LYS A 164 23.32 -11.60 -9.33
C LYS A 164 22.13 -12.45 -9.77
N LEU A 165 22.17 -12.90 -11.01
CA LEU A 165 21.21 -13.85 -11.56
C LEU A 165 21.84 -15.24 -11.59
N ARG A 166 21.10 -16.25 -11.12
CA ARG A 166 21.54 -17.65 -11.11
C ARG A 166 20.40 -18.56 -11.51
N THR A 167 20.68 -19.53 -12.37
CA THR A 167 19.66 -20.53 -12.73
C THR A 167 19.23 -21.28 -11.47
N PRO A 168 17.91 -21.43 -11.21
CA PRO A 168 17.44 -22.20 -10.07
C PRO A 168 18.04 -23.61 -10.08
N LYS A 169 18.73 -24.00 -9.01
CA LYS A 169 19.33 -25.34 -8.87
C LYS A 169 18.25 -26.43 -8.94
N TYR A 170 17.08 -26.13 -8.40
CA TYR A 170 15.87 -26.93 -8.55
C TYR A 170 14.81 -26.06 -9.22
N GLN A 171 14.33 -26.50 -10.38
CA GLN A 171 13.27 -25.81 -11.10
C GLN A 171 11.92 -26.00 -10.38
N PRO A 172 11.19 -24.93 -10.06
CA PRO A 172 9.91 -25.02 -9.35
C PRO A 172 8.78 -25.44 -10.30
N ILE A 173 8.77 -26.71 -10.71
CA ILE A 173 7.90 -27.23 -11.79
C ILE A 173 6.42 -26.87 -11.58
N GLN A 174 5.87 -27.12 -10.39
CA GLN A 174 4.46 -26.81 -10.09
C GLN A 174 4.14 -25.31 -10.20
N MET A 175 5.07 -24.44 -9.81
CA MET A 175 4.93 -22.99 -9.94
C MET A 175 4.94 -22.57 -11.40
N LEU A 176 5.82 -23.17 -12.22
CA LEU A 176 5.91 -22.89 -13.65
C LEU A 176 4.69 -23.40 -14.40
N ASP A 177 4.15 -24.56 -14.03
CA ASP A 177 2.95 -25.12 -14.66
C ASP A 177 1.72 -24.27 -14.36
N ALA A 178 1.49 -23.88 -13.10
CA ALA A 178 0.42 -22.96 -12.73
C ALA A 178 0.53 -21.61 -13.46
N ALA A 179 1.76 -21.09 -13.62
CA ALA A 179 2.00 -19.89 -14.39
C ALA A 179 1.71 -20.09 -15.89
N ARG A 180 2.12 -21.21 -16.49
CA ARG A 180 1.86 -21.53 -17.91
C ARG A 180 0.37 -21.61 -18.21
N GLU A 181 -0.40 -22.30 -17.37
CA GLU A 181 -1.85 -22.43 -17.53
C GLU A 181 -2.51 -21.05 -17.54
N TYR A 182 -2.16 -20.18 -16.58
CA TYR A 182 -2.68 -18.83 -16.53
C TYR A 182 -2.26 -17.97 -17.73
N LEU A 183 -1.02 -18.11 -18.19
CA LEU A 183 -0.46 -17.33 -19.29
C LEU A 183 -1.01 -17.76 -20.65
N ALA A 184 -1.37 -19.04 -20.82
CA ALA A 184 -1.96 -19.56 -22.05
C ALA A 184 -3.27 -18.83 -22.43
N ASP A 185 -4.02 -18.36 -21.43
CA ASP A 185 -5.25 -17.59 -21.61
C ASP A 185 -5.00 -16.08 -21.85
N LYS A 186 -3.74 -15.63 -21.89
CA LYS A 186 -3.39 -14.22 -22.07
C LYS A 186 -2.86 -13.96 -23.48
N GLU A 187 -3.71 -13.36 -24.30
CA GLU A 187 -3.33 -12.92 -25.64
C GLU A 187 -2.23 -11.85 -25.63
N ASN A 188 -2.03 -11.13 -24.51
CA ASN A 188 -1.07 -10.05 -24.42
C ASN A 188 0.30 -10.46 -23.86
N VAL A 189 0.57 -11.75 -23.65
CA VAL A 189 1.86 -12.25 -23.16
C VAL A 189 2.49 -13.17 -24.20
N ASP A 190 3.69 -12.81 -24.66
CA ASP A 190 4.38 -13.55 -25.71
C ASP A 190 5.30 -14.63 -25.12
N ARG A 191 6.12 -14.26 -24.12
CA ARG A 191 7.11 -15.15 -23.49
C ARG A 191 7.28 -14.85 -22.01
N ALA A 192 7.65 -15.86 -21.22
CA ALA A 192 8.02 -15.69 -19.82
C ALA A 192 9.26 -16.51 -19.44
N TYR A 193 10.10 -15.93 -18.58
CA TYR A 193 11.42 -16.40 -18.21
C TYR A 193 11.57 -16.42 -16.70
N ILE A 194 12.43 -17.29 -16.16
CA ILE A 194 12.66 -17.37 -14.71
C ILE A 194 14.15 -17.50 -14.38
N GLN A 195 14.59 -16.74 -13.38
CA GLN A 195 15.93 -16.83 -12.78
C GLN A 195 15.82 -16.70 -11.25
N MET A 196 16.86 -17.11 -10.51
CA MET A 196 17.03 -16.67 -9.13
C MET A 196 17.70 -15.31 -9.12
N MET A 197 17.24 -14.43 -8.24
CA MET A 197 17.81 -13.12 -7.98
C MET A 197 18.39 -13.09 -6.56
N GLU A 198 19.68 -12.81 -6.49
CA GLU A 198 20.42 -12.61 -5.23
C GLU A 198 20.80 -11.12 -5.14
N GLU A 199 20.31 -10.47 -4.10
CA GLU A 199 20.63 -9.08 -3.75
C GLU A 199 21.41 -9.07 -2.42
N GLN A 200 22.49 -8.29 -2.33
CA GLN A 200 23.32 -8.26 -1.13
C GLN A 200 22.50 -7.95 0.13
N GLY A 201 22.54 -8.85 1.11
CA GLY A 201 21.84 -8.70 2.39
C GLY A 201 20.33 -8.99 2.33
N GLN A 202 19.83 -9.54 1.23
CA GLN A 202 18.46 -10.04 1.10
C GLN A 202 18.44 -11.55 0.85
N GLU A 203 17.32 -12.18 1.17
CA GLU A 203 17.06 -13.56 0.77
C GLU A 203 16.88 -13.66 -0.75
N ASP A 204 17.30 -14.81 -1.29
CA ASP A 204 17.13 -15.15 -2.70
C ASP A 204 15.65 -15.10 -3.09
N LYS A 205 15.36 -14.63 -4.31
CA LYS A 205 13.99 -14.55 -4.85
C LYS A 205 13.91 -15.22 -6.21
N TYR A 206 12.76 -15.77 -6.55
CA TYR A 206 12.44 -16.04 -7.95
C TYR A 206 12.17 -14.71 -8.66
N LEU A 207 12.84 -14.49 -9.78
CA LEU A 207 12.60 -13.36 -10.66
C LEU A 207 12.01 -13.88 -11.97
N VAL A 208 10.77 -13.50 -12.24
CA VAL A 208 10.08 -13.83 -13.47
C VAL A 208 9.97 -12.60 -14.36
N ALA A 209 10.54 -12.71 -15.55
CA ALA A 209 10.47 -11.67 -16.58
C ALA A 209 9.41 -12.05 -17.62
N LEU A 210 8.54 -11.11 -17.96
CA LEU A 210 7.45 -11.32 -18.93
C LEU A 210 7.53 -10.34 -20.09
N GLU A 211 7.43 -10.86 -21.30
CA GLU A 211 7.18 -10.09 -22.52
C GLU A 211 5.68 -9.80 -22.62
N VAL A 212 5.26 -8.65 -22.08
CA VAL A 212 3.86 -8.23 -22.06
C VAL A 212 3.63 -7.06 -23.02
N ASN A 213 2.66 -7.24 -23.91
CA ASN A 213 2.15 -6.19 -24.79
C ASN A 213 1.08 -5.38 -24.04
N GLY A 214 1.32 -4.08 -23.86
CA GLY A 214 0.40 -3.21 -23.11
C GLY A 214 0.62 -3.28 -21.58
N ASP A 215 -0.46 -3.11 -20.82
CA ASP A 215 -0.41 -3.03 -19.34
C ASP A 215 -0.09 -4.39 -18.70
N GLU A 216 1.03 -4.45 -18.00
CA GLU A 216 1.50 -5.65 -17.30
C GLU A 216 0.81 -5.91 -15.97
N LYS A 217 0.20 -4.89 -15.35
CA LYS A 217 -0.32 -4.98 -13.98
C LYS A 217 -1.38 -6.07 -13.81
N PRO A 218 -2.37 -6.23 -14.70
CA PRO A 218 -3.38 -7.28 -14.56
C PRO A 218 -2.78 -8.69 -14.67
N VAL A 219 -1.79 -8.85 -15.57
CA VAL A 219 -1.08 -10.12 -15.74
C VAL A 219 -0.32 -10.47 -14.46
N PHE A 220 0.43 -9.51 -13.92
CA PHE A 220 1.24 -9.70 -12.72
C PHE A 220 0.36 -10.00 -11.50
N ALA A 221 -0.74 -9.27 -11.34
CA ALA A 221 -1.68 -9.46 -10.23
C ALA A 221 -2.32 -10.85 -10.23
N GLY A 222 -2.59 -11.44 -11.40
CA GLY A 222 -3.11 -12.81 -11.48
C GLY A 222 -2.06 -13.90 -11.30
N LEU A 223 -0.79 -13.65 -11.66
CA LEU A 223 0.29 -14.64 -11.52
C LEU A 223 0.71 -14.86 -10.07
N ILE A 224 0.88 -13.79 -9.29
CA ILE A 224 1.38 -13.89 -7.91
C ILE A 224 0.60 -14.89 -7.04
N PRO A 225 -0.74 -14.85 -6.93
CA PRO A 225 -1.47 -15.78 -6.07
C PRO A 225 -1.38 -17.24 -6.54
N LEU A 226 -1.11 -17.48 -7.82
CA LEU A 226 -0.92 -18.83 -8.37
C LEU A 226 0.50 -19.36 -8.10
N MET A 227 1.49 -18.48 -8.19
CA MET A 227 2.89 -18.88 -8.02
C MET A 227 3.29 -19.04 -6.55
N LYS A 228 2.82 -18.15 -5.68
CA LYS A 228 3.24 -18.07 -4.27
C LYS A 228 3.04 -19.37 -3.47
N PRO A 229 1.93 -20.12 -3.61
CA PRO A 229 1.77 -21.41 -2.92
C PRO A 229 2.80 -22.47 -3.31
N HIS A 230 3.35 -22.36 -4.53
CA HIS A 230 4.27 -23.33 -5.12
C HIS A 230 5.73 -22.84 -5.14
N SER A 231 6.04 -21.70 -4.51
CA SER A 231 7.38 -21.11 -4.50
C SER A 231 8.29 -21.63 -3.38
N PHE A 232 7.86 -22.66 -2.64
CA PHE A 232 8.62 -23.25 -1.51
C PHE A 232 9.09 -22.22 -0.47
N GLY A 233 8.31 -21.16 -0.25
CA GLY A 233 8.63 -20.08 0.69
C GLY A 233 9.59 -19.02 0.12
N ILE A 234 10.12 -19.20 -1.09
CA ILE A 234 10.94 -18.20 -1.78
C ILE A 234 10.03 -17.10 -2.33
N GLU A 235 10.41 -15.83 -2.14
CA GLU A 235 9.64 -14.71 -2.71
C GLU A 235 9.65 -14.72 -4.24
N VAL A 236 8.56 -14.24 -4.85
CA VAL A 236 8.43 -14.11 -6.30
C VAL A 236 8.37 -12.63 -6.68
N ALA A 237 9.29 -12.20 -7.53
CA ALA A 237 9.36 -10.87 -8.12
C ALA A 237 9.02 -10.95 -9.62
N LEU A 238 8.21 -10.01 -10.10
CA LEU A 238 7.79 -9.93 -11.50
C LEU A 238 8.33 -8.65 -12.15
N VAL A 239 8.87 -8.77 -13.36
CA VAL A 239 9.39 -7.64 -14.15
C VAL A 239 8.99 -7.76 -15.62
N ARG A 240 8.93 -6.62 -16.33
CA ARG A 240 8.82 -6.63 -17.79
C ARG A 240 10.17 -7.03 -18.40
N ALA A 241 10.13 -7.85 -19.45
CA ALA A 241 11.31 -8.27 -20.20
C ALA A 241 12.02 -7.09 -20.90
N ASP A 242 11.30 -6.01 -21.23
CA ASP A 242 11.87 -4.82 -21.89
C ASP A 242 12.64 -3.88 -20.94
N ASN A 243 12.59 -4.09 -19.63
CA ASN A 243 13.33 -3.30 -18.66
C ASN A 243 14.76 -3.83 -18.46
N MET A 244 15.62 -3.03 -17.82
CA MET A 244 17.06 -3.34 -17.71
C MET A 244 17.34 -4.72 -17.07
N LEU A 245 16.57 -5.10 -16.04
CA LEU A 245 16.76 -6.38 -15.36
C LEU A 245 16.13 -7.53 -16.15
N GLY A 246 14.93 -7.33 -16.71
CA GLY A 246 14.24 -8.29 -17.56
C GLY A 246 15.08 -8.69 -18.77
N LYS A 247 15.71 -7.72 -19.46
CA LYS A 247 16.61 -7.99 -20.59
C LYS A 247 17.77 -8.93 -20.22
N LYS A 248 18.36 -8.73 -19.04
CA LYS A 248 19.42 -9.63 -18.55
C LYS A 248 18.91 -11.05 -18.31
N VAL A 249 17.68 -11.19 -17.81
CA VAL A 249 17.05 -12.50 -17.62
C VAL A 249 16.82 -13.19 -18.96
N THR A 250 16.34 -12.45 -19.98
CA THR A 250 16.10 -13.00 -21.32
C THR A 250 17.38 -13.37 -22.08
N GLU A 251 18.50 -12.70 -21.79
CA GLU A 251 19.80 -12.99 -22.42
C GLU A 251 20.45 -14.29 -21.90
N VAL A 252 20.16 -14.69 -20.66
CA VAL A 252 20.84 -15.80 -19.97
C VAL A 252 19.95 -17.03 -19.75
N THR A 253 18.72 -17.01 -20.25
CA THR A 253 17.73 -18.07 -20.01
C THR A 253 16.81 -18.26 -21.20
N GLU A 254 16.46 -19.51 -21.49
CA GLU A 254 15.34 -19.81 -22.37
C GLU A 254 13.99 -19.56 -21.66
N PRO A 255 12.94 -19.20 -22.42
CA PRO A 255 11.63 -18.98 -21.84
C PRO A 255 11.04 -20.30 -21.33
N PHE A 256 10.40 -20.26 -20.16
CA PHE A 256 9.61 -21.40 -19.66
C PHE A 256 8.21 -21.43 -20.27
N TYR A 257 7.75 -20.31 -20.83
CA TYR A 257 6.47 -20.17 -21.52
C TYR A 257 6.69 -19.38 -22.81
N VAL A 258 6.12 -19.88 -23.91
CA VAL A 258 6.03 -19.20 -25.21
C VAL A 258 4.60 -19.36 -25.69
N ARG A 259 3.95 -18.26 -26.08
CA ARG A 259 2.58 -18.29 -26.60
C ARG A 259 2.51 -19.14 -27.86
N ALA A 260 1.45 -19.94 -27.98
CA ALA A 260 1.22 -20.76 -29.16
C ALA A 260 1.23 -19.89 -30.43
N GLY A 261 2.00 -20.32 -31.45
CA GLY A 261 2.16 -19.60 -32.71
C GLY A 261 3.37 -18.67 -32.78
N LEU A 262 4.17 -18.56 -31.71
CA LEU A 262 5.50 -17.93 -31.75
C LEU A 262 6.58 -19.02 -31.82
N GLU A 263 7.54 -18.91 -32.74
CA GLU A 263 8.72 -19.78 -32.76
C GLU A 263 9.68 -19.42 -31.62
N ASN A 264 10.47 -20.40 -31.14
CA ASN A 264 11.47 -20.22 -30.08
C ASN A 264 12.66 -19.39 -30.57
#